data_AF-A0A8D6Q4U3-F1
#
_entry.id   AF-A0A8D6Q4U3-F1
#
_cell.length_a   1.000
_cell.length_b   1.000
_cell.length_c   1.000
_cell.angle_alpha   90.00
_cell.angle_beta   90.00
_cell.angle_gamma   90.00
#
_symmetry.space_group_name_H-M   'P 1'
#
loop_
_entity.id
_entity.type
_entity.pdbx_description
1 polymer ?
#
loop_
_entity_poly.entity_id
_entity_poly.type
_entity_poly.pdbx_seq_one_letter_code
_entity_poly.pdbx_strand_id
1 'polypeptide(L)'
;MLDNVLAVAAAGKGHIALVALGVAISIPVIVAGSKLVLVLLTRFPTVVLLGGMLIGWIAGSMLVSDPTIRQLFPSAGEGTARLAGAVGALLVLFTGWRRRPRPQAKD
;
A
#
# COMPACT_ATOMS: atom_id res chain seq x y z
N MET A 1 -3.29 2.87 7.87
CA MET A 1 -2.60 2.03 8.86
C MET A 1 -3.46 1.64 10.05
N LEU A 2 -4.52 2.39 10.38
CA LEU A 2 -5.47 1.96 11.40
C LEU A 2 -6.03 0.57 11.07
N ASP A 3 -6.32 0.29 9.80
CA ASP A 3 -6.67 -1.02 9.23
C ASP A 3 -5.73 -2.17 9.63
N ASN A 4 -4.40 -1.99 9.55
CA ASN A 4 -3.44 -3.02 9.97
C ASN A 4 -3.45 -3.24 11.49
N VAL A 5 -3.53 -2.16 12.27
CA VAL A 5 -3.62 -2.27 13.74
C VAL A 5 -4.97 -2.83 14.16
N LEU A 6 -6.05 -2.47 13.48
CA LEU A 6 -7.41 -2.95 13.71
C LEU A 6 -7.53 -4.44 13.38
N ALA A 7 -6.84 -4.91 12.33
CA ALA A 7 -6.74 -6.33 12.00
C ALA A 7 -6.02 -7.13 13.10
N VAL A 8 -4.90 -6.62 13.61
CA VAL A 8 -4.18 -7.26 14.75
C VAL A 8 -5.04 -7.21 16.02
N ALA A 9 -5.75 -6.11 16.27
CA ALA A 9 -6.67 -5.97 17.40
C ALA A 9 -7.87 -6.94 17.29
N ALA A 10 -8.45 -7.10 16.09
CA ALA A 10 -9.53 -8.04 15.81
C ALA A 10 -9.07 -9.50 15.96
N ALA A 11 -7.86 -9.84 15.49
CA ALA A 11 -7.28 -11.17 15.66
C ALA A 11 -7.07 -11.54 17.14
N GLY A 12 -6.79 -10.54 18.00
CA GLY A 12 -6.66 -10.72 19.43
C GLY A 12 -7.97 -11.01 20.18
N LYS A 13 -9.15 -10.99 19.53
CA LYS A 13 -10.48 -11.28 20.12
C LYS A 13 -10.71 -10.61 21.48
N GLY A 14 -10.28 -9.35 21.64
CA GLY A 14 -10.42 -8.57 22.87
C GLY A 14 -9.36 -8.84 23.95
N HIS A 15 -8.42 -9.76 23.73
CA HIS A 15 -7.31 -10.02 24.67
C HIS A 15 -6.15 -9.07 24.37
N ILE A 16 -6.14 -7.92 25.05
CA ILE A 16 -5.15 -6.85 24.85
C ILE A 16 -3.70 -7.36 24.98
N ALA A 17 -3.45 -8.36 25.83
CA ALA A 17 -2.13 -8.98 25.97
C ALA A 17 -1.63 -9.66 24.68
N LEU A 18 -2.52 -10.34 23.93
CA LEU A 18 -2.16 -10.99 22.66
C LEU A 18 -1.89 -9.96 21.56
N VAL A 19 -2.68 -8.88 21.53
CA VAL A 19 -2.48 -7.75 20.59
C VAL A 19 -1.15 -7.06 20.87
N ALA A 20 -0.86 -6.77 22.14
CA ALA A 20 0.38 -6.13 22.55
C ALA A 20 1.60 -6.98 22.20
N LEU A 21 1.53 -8.29 22.42
CA LEU A 21 2.60 -9.23 22.07
C LEU A 21 2.80 -9.30 20.54
N GLY A 22 1.71 -9.35 19.76
CA GLY A 22 1.76 -9.32 18.30
C GLY A 22 2.42 -8.05 17.76
N VAL A 23 2.09 -6.89 18.31
CA VAL A 23 2.72 -5.61 17.95
C VAL A 23 4.20 -5.58 18.38
N ALA A 24 4.50 -6.05 19.59
CA ALA A 24 5.86 -6.09 20.13
C ALA A 24 6.80 -6.96 19.26
N ILE A 25 6.31 -8.05 18.68
CA ILE A 25 7.07 -8.88 17.73
C ILE A 25 7.10 -8.24 16.34
N SER A 26 6.02 -7.60 15.89
CA SER A 26 5.93 -7.03 14.54
C SER A 26 6.92 -5.89 14.30
N ILE A 27 7.09 -5.00 15.28
CA ILE A 27 8.00 -3.84 15.17
C ILE A 27 9.44 -4.25 14.83
N PRO A 28 10.12 -5.13 15.60
CA PRO A 28 11.50 -5.51 15.30
C PRO A 28 11.61 -6.26 13.95
N VAL A 29 10.62 -7.08 13.59
CA VAL A 29 10.58 -7.75 12.27
C VAL A 29 10.50 -6.72 11.14
N ILE A 30 9.64 -5.70 11.27
CA ILE A 30 9.51 -4.61 10.28
C ILE A 30 10.81 -3.80 10.19
N VAL A 31 11.44 -3.49 11.33
CA VAL A 31 12.71 -2.74 11.37
C VAL A 31 13.86 -3.54 10.74
N ALA A 32 13.92 -4.86 10.95
CA ALA A 32 14.90 -5.72 10.29
C ALA A 32 14.63 -5.81 8.78
N GLY A 33 13.37 -5.99 8.38
CA GLY A 33 12.95 -6.07 6.98
C GLY A 33 13.17 -4.77 6.20
N SER A 34 13.01 -3.60 6.84
CA SER A 34 13.16 -2.30 6.18
C SER A 34 14.58 -2.07 5.65
N LYS A 35 15.61 -2.61 6.33
CA LYS A 35 17.00 -2.56 5.84
C LYS A 35 17.15 -3.32 4.53
N LEU A 36 16.56 -4.51 4.43
CA LEU A 36 16.58 -5.31 3.20
C LEU A 36 15.83 -4.60 2.07
N VAL A 37 14.65 -4.04 2.36
CA VAL A 37 13.87 -3.27 1.40
C VAL A 37 14.67 -2.07 0.91
N LEU A 38 15.33 -1.32 1.80
CA LEU A 38 16.15 -0.16 1.43
C LEU A 38 17.30 -0.54 0.49
N VAL A 39 17.99 -1.66 0.76
CA VAL A 39 19.03 -2.18 -0.14
C VAL A 39 18.44 -2.54 -1.50
N LEU A 40 17.25 -3.13 -1.55
CA LEU A 40 16.58 -3.48 -2.81
C LEU A 40 16.19 -2.23 -3.61
N LEU A 41 15.61 -1.23 -2.96
CA LEU A 41 15.18 0.03 -3.60
C LEU A 41 16.37 0.84 -4.13
N THR A 42 17.51 0.82 -3.41
CA THR A 42 18.74 1.50 -3.85
C THR A 42 19.44 0.76 -4.99
N ARG A 43 19.41 -0.58 -4.99
CA ARG A 43 19.99 -1.40 -6.07
C ARG A 43 19.13 -1.40 -7.34
N PHE A 44 17.80 -1.41 -7.19
CA PHE A 44 16.85 -1.51 -8.30
C PHE A 44 15.78 -0.41 -8.21
N PRO A 45 16.07 0.82 -8.64
CA PRO A 45 15.14 1.95 -8.55
C PRO A 45 13.83 1.73 -9.34
N THR A 46 13.83 0.86 -10.36
CA THR A 46 12.61 0.46 -11.09
C THR A 46 11.56 -0.18 -10.17
N VAL A 47 11.98 -0.82 -9.06
CA VAL A 47 11.05 -1.40 -8.07
C VAL A 47 10.18 -0.34 -7.40
N VAL A 48 10.70 0.89 -7.23
CA VAL A 48 9.90 2.02 -6.69
C VAL A 48 8.74 2.36 -7.63
N LEU A 49 9.01 2.39 -8.94
CA LEU A 49 7.97 2.69 -9.94
C LEU A 49 6.92 1.59 -9.98
N LEU A 50 7.35 0.32 -10.04
CA LEU A 50 6.44 -0.84 -10.05
C LEU A 50 5.62 -0.94 -8.76
N GLY A 51 6.26 -0.75 -7.61
CA GLY A 51 5.60 -0.71 -6.31
C GLY A 51 4.59 0.45 -6.22
N GLY A 52 4.95 1.62 -6.72
CA GLY A 52 4.06 2.77 -6.82
C GLY A 52 2.84 2.49 -7.70
N MET A 53 3.03 1.87 -8.88
CA MET A 53 1.93 1.50 -9.76
C MET A 53 0.97 0.52 -9.08
N LEU A 54 1.50 -0.47 -8.38
CA LEU A 54 0.71 -1.44 -7.62
C LEU A 54 -0.07 -0.76 -6.49
N ILE A 55 0.56 0.15 -5.73
CA ILE A 55 -0.10 0.92 -4.68
C ILE A 55 -1.21 1.81 -5.27
N GLY A 56 -0.94 2.46 -6.41
CA GLY A 56 -1.94 3.24 -7.15
C GLY A 56 -3.13 2.40 -7.60
N TRP A 57 -2.89 1.16 -8.06
CA TRP A 57 -3.94 0.21 -8.40
C TRP A 57 -4.81 -0.13 -7.18
N ILE A 58 -4.17 -0.55 -6.09
CA ILE A 58 -4.86 -0.96 -4.87
C ILE A 58 -5.69 0.22 -4.35
N ALA A 59 -5.10 1.41 -4.24
CA ALA A 59 -5.79 2.61 -3.79
C ALA A 59 -7.01 2.94 -4.66
N GLY A 60 -6.87 2.91 -6.00
CA GLY A 60 -7.98 3.14 -6.93
C GLY A 60 -9.10 2.11 -6.78
N SER A 61 -8.76 0.83 -6.67
CA SER A 61 -9.74 -0.24 -6.48
C SER A 61 -10.46 -0.19 -5.12
N MET A 62 -9.75 0.21 -4.06
CA MET A 62 -10.30 0.33 -2.71
C MET A 62 -11.24 1.53 -2.60
N LEU A 63 -10.92 2.64 -3.26
CA LEU A 63 -11.76 3.84 -3.28
C LEU A 63 -13.14 3.53 -3.87
N VAL A 64 -13.21 2.81 -5.00
CA VAL A 64 -14.50 2.46 -5.63
C VAL A 64 -15.21 1.29 -4.94
N SER A 65 -14.48 0.47 -4.20
CA SER A 65 -15.06 -0.63 -3.41
C SER A 65 -15.58 -0.17 -2.05
N ASP A 66 -15.32 1.09 -1.67
CA ASP A 66 -15.77 1.66 -0.41
C ASP A 66 -17.32 1.68 -0.33
N PRO A 67 -17.92 1.30 0.82
CA PRO A 67 -19.37 1.25 0.98
C PRO A 67 -20.06 2.59 0.68
N THR A 68 -19.42 3.71 1.03
CA THR A 68 -19.98 5.05 0.79
C THR A 68 -20.03 5.35 -0.70
N ILE A 69 -19.00 4.97 -1.46
CA ILE A 69 -18.96 5.16 -2.92
C ILE A 69 -19.95 4.24 -3.63
N ARG A 70 -20.10 2.99 -3.16
CA ARG A 70 -21.09 2.06 -3.71
C ARG A 70 -22.54 2.49 -3.47
N GLN A 71 -22.82 3.18 -2.37
CA GLN A 71 -24.15 3.75 -2.12
C GLN A 71 -24.47 4.90 -3.08
N LEU A 72 -23.47 5.71 -3.43
CA LEU A 72 -23.62 6.81 -4.38
C LEU A 72 -23.69 6.33 -5.85
N PHE A 73 -22.97 5.25 -6.16
CA PHE A 73 -22.92 4.64 -7.49
C PHE A 73 -23.25 3.14 -7.43
N PRO A 74 -24.55 2.77 -7.39
CA PRO A 74 -24.98 1.38 -7.26
C PRO A 74 -24.54 0.47 -8.43
N SER A 75 -24.26 1.07 -9.60
CA SER A 75 -23.74 0.41 -10.79
C SER A 75 -22.22 0.20 -10.77
N ALA A 76 -21.52 0.63 -9.72
CA ALA A 76 -20.09 0.42 -9.54
C ALA A 76 -19.80 -1.06 -9.19
N GLY A 77 -19.83 -1.90 -10.22
CA GLY A 77 -19.43 -3.30 -10.13
C GLY A 77 -17.92 -3.50 -10.16
N GLU A 78 -17.50 -4.76 -10.19
CA GLU A 78 -16.08 -5.17 -10.17
C GLU A 78 -15.27 -4.61 -11.36
N GLY A 79 -15.91 -4.41 -12.52
CA GLY A 79 -15.29 -3.77 -13.69
C GLY A 79 -14.85 -2.33 -13.42
N THR A 80 -15.66 -1.56 -12.68
CA THR A 80 -15.36 -0.17 -12.30
C THR A 80 -14.20 -0.09 -11.32
N ALA A 81 -14.10 -1.03 -10.38
CA ALA A 81 -12.99 -1.11 -9.44
C ALA A 81 -11.67 -1.45 -10.16
N ARG A 82 -11.71 -2.36 -11.14
CA ARG A 82 -10.55 -2.67 -12.00
C ARG A 82 -10.13 -1.47 -12.84
N LEU A 83 -11.09 -0.74 -13.43
CA LEU A 83 -10.81 0.49 -14.17
C LEU A 83 -10.20 1.57 -13.29
N ALA A 84 -10.74 1.79 -12.09
CA ALA A 84 -10.20 2.75 -11.14
C ALA A 84 -8.78 2.37 -10.68
N GLY A 85 -8.53 1.09 -10.44
CA GLY A 85 -7.19 0.58 -10.21
C GLY A 85 -6.25 0.83 -11.40
N ALA A 86 -6.71 0.56 -12.62
CA ALA A 86 -5.92 0.77 -13.84
C ALA A 86 -5.55 2.25 -14.00
N VAL A 87 -6.51 3.15 -13.79
CA VAL A 87 -6.29 4.60 -13.81
C VAL A 87 -5.30 5.00 -12.73
N GLY A 88 -5.44 4.50 -11.50
CA GLY A 88 -4.50 4.78 -10.41
C GLY A 88 -3.07 4.33 -10.74
N ALA A 89 -2.90 3.12 -11.29
CA ALA A 89 -1.60 2.62 -11.72
C ALA A 89 -0.99 3.45 -12.86
N LEU A 90 -1.80 3.81 -13.87
CA LEU A 90 -1.36 4.62 -15.00
C LEU A 90 -0.98 6.05 -14.58
N LEU A 91 -1.70 6.64 -13.62
CA LEU A 91 -1.35 7.94 -13.06
C LEU A 91 0.00 7.90 -12.34
N VAL A 92 0.27 6.84 -11.57
CA VAL A 92 1.59 6.66 -10.93
C VAL A 92 2.69 6.42 -11.97
N LEU A 93 2.42 5.62 -13.00
CA LEU A 93 3.36 5.43 -14.10
C LEU A 93 3.67 6.75 -14.82
N PHE A 94 2.65 7.53 -15.16
CA PHE A 94 2.79 8.80 -15.87
C PHE A 94 3.55 9.84 -15.03
N THR A 95 3.19 9.98 -13.75
CA THR A 95 3.86 10.92 -12.84
C THR A 95 5.28 10.49 -12.51
N GLY A 96 5.52 9.18 -12.28
CA GLY A 96 6.84 8.61 -12.05
C GLY A 96 7.76 8.69 -13.27
N TRP A 97 7.22 8.49 -14.47
CA TRP A 97 7.96 8.66 -15.72
C TRP A 97 8.32 10.13 -15.99
N ARG A 98 7.39 11.06 -15.73
CA ARG A 98 7.62 12.50 -15.90
C ARG A 98 8.59 13.07 -14.87
N ARG A 99 8.65 12.49 -13.66
CA ARG A 99 9.44 13.01 -12.54
C ARG A 99 10.72 12.24 -12.26
N ARG A 100 11.21 11.35 -13.15
CA ARG A 100 12.42 10.52 -12.95
C ARG A 100 13.48 11.28 -12.15
N PRO A 101 13.61 11.03 -10.83
CA PRO A 101 14.60 11.75 -10.04
C PRO A 101 15.97 11.28 -10.50
N ARG A 102 16.91 12.23 -10.64
CA ARG A 102 18.33 11.89 -10.78
C ARG A 102 18.74 11.05 -9.55
N PRO A 103 19.62 10.05 -9.70
CA PRO A 103 20.06 9.19 -8.60
C PRO A 103 20.48 10.05 -7.41
N GLN A 104 19.91 9.76 -6.24
CA GLN A 104 20.25 10.47 -5.01
C GLN A 104 21.72 10.16 -4.69
N ALA A 105 22.60 11.14 -4.88
CA ALA A 105 24.00 11.05 -4.48
C ALA A 105 24.04 10.89 -2.96
N LYS A 106 24.80 9.89 -2.52
CA LYS A 106 25.01 9.53 -1.13
C LYS A 106 26.15 10.41 -0.61
N ASP A 107 25.84 11.33 0.30
CA ASP A 107 26.83 11.94 1.20
C ASP A 107 27.12 10.98 2.37
#